data_AF-A0AAD5LQK8-F1
#
_entry.id   AF-A0AAD5LQK8-F1
#
_cell.length_a   1.000
_cell.length_b   1.000
_cell.length_c   1.000
_cell.angle_alpha   90.00
_cell.angle_beta   90.00
_cell.angle_gamma   90.00
#
_symmetry.space_group_name_H-M   'P 1'
#
loop_
_entity.id
_entity.type
_entity.pdbx_description
1 polymer ?
#
loop_
_entity_poly.entity_id
_entity_poly.type
_entity_poly.pdbx_seq_one_letter_code
_entity_poly.pdbx_strand_id
1 'polypeptide(L)'
;MMCRGCGGRKCEERHLLACAEFMMCPTDPKGNKRDCTKAPRVINNSWAMKGNFFDQSIATWRAAGIIPVFGVGNLCYGCSSAAYPSHLRDVIAVGATDKDDGLMIGSCKGPSPTGLVKPDLSAPGVAIRSVSTKDNSSYMPRVGSSMASPHVAGAIALMLSAHPEYNYDQVLAKLRESAATKSLQPSGYECGGTPDTVFPNNQFGSGRLSAAKALGLPAQDEAPRQKVDPCAQMPDRFCVQAAKCLWDATQGRRGKCVPRPTSIDEDDDRPIWS
;
A
#
# COMPACT_ATOMS: atom_id res chain seq x y z
N MET A 1 -15.18 3.76 -8.19
CA MET A 1 -15.38 2.92 -9.40
C MET A 1 -14.24 1.93 -9.55
N MET A 2 -14.47 0.80 -10.21
CA MET A 2 -13.42 -0.20 -10.53
C MET A 2 -13.62 -0.71 -11.96
N CYS A 3 -12.55 -1.15 -12.61
CA CYS A 3 -12.64 -1.87 -13.87
C CYS A 3 -11.83 -3.16 -13.80
N ARG A 4 -12.42 -4.28 -14.21
CA ARG A 4 -11.78 -5.60 -14.18
C ARG A 4 -11.00 -5.82 -15.47
N GLY A 5 -9.75 -5.36 -15.50
CA GLY A 5 -8.84 -5.55 -16.64
C GLY A 5 -8.25 -6.97 -16.76
N CYS A 6 -8.36 -7.78 -15.70
CA CYS A 6 -7.81 -9.12 -15.65
C CYS A 6 -8.90 -10.17 -15.36
N GLY A 7 -9.02 -11.16 -16.24
CA GLY A 7 -9.98 -12.26 -16.09
C GLY A 7 -9.55 -13.32 -15.08
N GLY A 8 -8.27 -13.34 -14.70
CA GLY A 8 -7.65 -14.28 -13.77
C GLY A 8 -6.18 -13.90 -13.54
N ARG A 9 -5.24 -14.83 -13.72
CA ARG A 9 -3.79 -14.53 -13.68
C ARG A 9 -3.26 -13.81 -14.92
N LYS A 10 -4.07 -13.71 -15.98
CA LYS A 10 -3.73 -13.01 -17.22
C LYS A 10 -4.56 -11.73 -17.34
N CYS A 11 -3.89 -10.67 -17.76
CA CYS A 11 -4.51 -9.40 -18.10
C CYS A 11 -4.34 -9.24 -19.62
N GLU A 12 -5.43 -9.37 -20.35
CA GLU A 12 -5.39 -9.22 -21.81
C GLU A 12 -5.36 -7.73 -22.14
N GLU A 13 -4.50 -7.36 -23.09
CA GLU A 13 -4.28 -5.98 -23.50
C GLU A 13 -5.59 -5.27 -23.86
N ARG A 14 -6.49 -5.93 -24.59
CA ARG A 14 -7.81 -5.38 -24.94
C ARG A 14 -8.66 -4.99 -23.71
N HIS A 15 -8.60 -5.76 -22.63
CA HIS A 15 -9.37 -5.47 -21.41
C HIS A 15 -8.71 -4.37 -20.59
N LEU A 16 -7.38 -4.33 -20.55
CA LEU A 16 -6.64 -3.23 -19.91
C LEU A 16 -6.87 -1.91 -20.64
N LEU A 17 -6.87 -1.92 -21.97
CA LEU A 17 -7.17 -0.74 -22.79
C LEU A 17 -8.62 -0.28 -22.60
N ALA A 18 -9.59 -1.19 -22.65
CA ALA A 18 -10.99 -0.87 -22.36
C ALA A 18 -11.16 -0.28 -20.95
N CYS A 19 -10.42 -0.79 -19.96
CA CYS A 19 -10.40 -0.18 -18.63
C CYS A 19 -9.77 1.21 -18.64
N ALA A 20 -8.70 1.44 -19.40
CA ALA A 20 -8.09 2.76 -19.50
C ALA A 20 -9.03 3.80 -20.12
N GLU A 21 -9.76 3.41 -21.16
CA GLU A 21 -10.81 4.22 -21.79
C GLU A 21 -11.98 4.47 -20.85
N PHE A 22 -12.45 3.44 -20.15
CA PHE A 22 -13.53 3.56 -19.16
C PHE A 22 -13.17 4.55 -18.04
N MET A 23 -11.92 4.56 -17.59
CA MET A 23 -11.49 5.53 -16.58
C MET A 23 -11.48 6.96 -17.10
N MET A 24 -11.27 7.18 -18.41
CA MET A 24 -11.40 8.51 -19.01
C MET A 24 -12.84 8.97 -19.12
N CYS A 25 -13.76 8.05 -19.41
CA CYS A 25 -15.16 8.39 -19.52
C CYS A 25 -16.08 7.20 -19.20
N PRO A 26 -16.49 7.08 -17.93
CA PRO A 26 -17.26 5.94 -17.46
C PRO A 26 -18.59 5.76 -18.19
N THR A 27 -18.98 4.51 -18.38
CA THR A 27 -20.29 4.10 -18.89
C THR A 27 -21.08 3.34 -17.83
N ASP A 28 -22.36 3.09 -18.07
CA ASP A 28 -23.11 2.09 -17.32
C ASP A 28 -22.62 0.65 -17.63
N PRO A 29 -23.07 -0.38 -16.86
CA PRO A 29 -22.63 -1.76 -17.07
C PRO A 29 -22.97 -2.36 -18.45
N LYS A 30 -23.87 -1.73 -19.21
CA LYS A 30 -24.22 -2.14 -20.58
C LYS A 30 -23.37 -1.43 -21.64
N GLY A 31 -22.40 -0.61 -21.22
CA GLY A 31 -21.58 0.21 -22.12
C GLY A 31 -22.28 1.47 -22.63
N ASN A 32 -23.46 1.80 -22.09
CA ASN A 32 -24.24 2.98 -22.50
C ASN A 32 -24.02 4.14 -21.54
N LYS A 33 -24.65 5.30 -21.81
CA LYS A 33 -24.68 6.47 -20.92
C LYS A 33 -23.28 6.92 -20.49
N ARG A 34 -22.46 7.22 -21.49
CA ARG A 34 -21.11 7.77 -21.31
C ARG A 34 -21.16 9.09 -20.53
N ASP A 35 -20.46 9.16 -19.41
CA ASP A 35 -20.45 10.31 -18.49
C ASP A 35 -19.03 10.63 -18.03
N CYS A 36 -18.37 11.54 -18.74
CA CYS A 36 -16.97 11.86 -18.49
C CYS A 36 -16.75 12.67 -17.21
N THR A 37 -17.83 13.23 -16.64
CA THR A 37 -17.75 13.95 -15.35
C THR A 37 -17.43 13.01 -14.19
N LYS A 38 -17.59 11.69 -14.40
CA LYS A 38 -17.25 10.64 -13.43
C LYS A 38 -15.81 10.13 -13.54
N ALA A 39 -14.98 10.71 -14.42
CA ALA A 39 -13.58 10.34 -14.51
C ALA A 39 -12.89 10.51 -13.14
N PRO A 40 -12.11 9.52 -12.66
CA PRO A 40 -11.43 9.64 -11.40
C PRO A 40 -10.23 10.59 -11.53
N ARG A 41 -9.85 11.27 -10.45
CA ARG A 41 -8.63 12.09 -10.43
C ARG A 41 -7.36 11.30 -10.14
N VAL A 42 -7.49 10.06 -9.67
CA VAL A 42 -6.37 9.14 -9.39
C VAL A 42 -6.74 7.72 -9.77
N ILE A 43 -5.82 6.99 -10.40
CA ILE A 43 -6.00 5.58 -10.78
C ILE A 43 -4.85 4.77 -10.21
N ASN A 44 -5.18 3.74 -9.44
CA ASN A 44 -4.21 2.75 -8.97
C ASN A 44 -4.11 1.56 -9.94
N ASN A 45 -2.89 1.21 -10.32
CA ASN A 45 -2.56 0.06 -11.16
C ASN A 45 -1.54 -0.83 -10.45
N SER A 46 -1.95 -2.04 -10.08
CA SER A 46 -1.11 -2.98 -9.33
C SER A 46 -0.52 -4.08 -10.21
N TRP A 47 -0.22 -3.75 -11.48
CA TRP A 47 0.29 -4.65 -12.53
C TRP A 47 1.38 -3.99 -13.38
N ALA A 48 2.15 -4.83 -14.07
CA ALA A 48 3.19 -4.44 -15.02
C ALA A 48 2.88 -5.01 -16.40
N MET A 49 3.42 -4.35 -17.43
CA MET A 49 3.32 -4.77 -18.84
C MET A 49 4.70 -4.74 -19.48
N LYS A 50 4.79 -5.05 -20.78
CA LYS A 50 6.03 -4.95 -21.56
C LYS A 50 5.91 -3.85 -22.61
N GLY A 51 7.06 -3.41 -23.13
CA GLY A 51 7.14 -2.46 -24.23
C GLY A 51 6.61 -1.09 -23.84
N ASN A 52 5.74 -0.54 -24.67
CA ASN A 52 5.18 0.81 -24.59
C ASN A 52 3.64 0.80 -24.50
N PHE A 53 3.05 -0.33 -24.10
CA PHE A 53 1.60 -0.56 -24.13
C PHE A 53 0.77 0.53 -23.44
N PHE A 54 1.24 1.06 -22.32
CA PHE A 54 0.57 2.09 -21.53
C PHE A 54 0.95 3.53 -21.91
N ASP A 55 1.89 3.77 -22.83
CA ASP A 55 2.44 5.12 -23.06
C ASP A 55 1.33 6.10 -23.47
N GLN A 56 0.50 5.72 -24.44
CA GLN A 56 -0.63 6.55 -24.88
C GLN A 56 -1.70 6.70 -23.80
N SER A 57 -2.01 5.63 -23.06
CA SER A 57 -2.98 5.67 -21.96
C SER A 57 -2.53 6.60 -20.83
N ILE A 58 -1.25 6.52 -20.44
CA ILE A 58 -0.64 7.38 -19.43
C ILE A 58 -0.63 8.83 -19.89
N ALA A 59 -0.20 9.11 -21.12
CA ALA A 59 -0.22 10.45 -21.68
C ALA A 59 -1.64 11.04 -21.68
N THR A 60 -2.63 10.23 -22.05
CA THR A 60 -4.04 10.62 -22.08
C THR A 60 -4.60 10.90 -20.68
N TRP A 61 -4.34 10.02 -19.71
CA TRP A 61 -4.71 10.22 -18.30
C TRP A 61 -4.09 11.50 -17.74
N ARG A 62 -2.79 11.71 -18.00
CA ARG A 62 -2.07 12.91 -17.55
C ARG A 62 -2.63 14.19 -18.16
N ALA A 63 -2.94 14.18 -19.46
CA ALA A 63 -3.58 15.31 -20.14
C ALA A 63 -4.97 15.63 -19.58
N ALA A 64 -5.71 14.63 -19.09
CA ALA A 64 -6.99 14.80 -18.42
C ALA A 64 -6.89 15.14 -16.92
N GLY A 65 -5.68 15.37 -16.38
CA GLY A 65 -5.48 15.67 -14.96
C GLY A 65 -5.68 14.47 -14.03
N ILE A 66 -5.65 13.25 -14.57
CA ILE A 66 -5.73 12.01 -13.83
C ILE A 66 -4.31 11.57 -13.43
N ILE A 67 -4.14 11.18 -12.16
CA ILE A 67 -2.86 10.79 -11.57
C ILE A 67 -2.71 9.26 -11.62
N PRO A 68 -1.85 8.70 -12.50
CA PRO A 68 -1.56 7.28 -12.52
C PRO A 68 -0.58 6.88 -11.42
N VAL A 69 -0.98 5.92 -10.58
CA VAL A 69 -0.16 5.32 -9.53
C VAL A 69 0.09 3.85 -9.86
N PHE A 70 1.35 3.43 -9.84
CA PHE A 70 1.77 2.07 -10.13
C PHE A 70 2.62 1.50 -8.99
N GLY A 71 2.44 0.22 -8.67
CA GLY A 71 3.42 -0.50 -7.88
C GLY A 71 4.74 -0.67 -8.66
N VAL A 72 5.89 -0.52 -8.01
CA VAL A 72 7.20 -0.57 -8.68
C VAL A 72 7.57 -1.97 -9.24
N GLY A 73 6.91 -3.00 -8.73
CA GLY A 73 7.11 -4.40 -9.11
C GLY A 73 7.59 -5.26 -7.93
N ASN A 74 7.51 -6.58 -8.11
CA ASN A 74 7.85 -7.59 -7.11
C ASN A 74 8.80 -8.65 -7.68
N LEU A 75 9.40 -9.45 -6.80
CA LEU A 75 10.33 -10.55 -7.13
C LEU A 75 11.61 -10.05 -7.86
N CYS A 76 12.05 -8.85 -7.49
CA CYS A 76 13.26 -8.22 -8.00
C CYS A 76 14.34 -8.18 -6.90
N TYR A 77 15.50 -8.76 -7.17
CA TYR A 77 16.59 -8.86 -6.19
C TYR A 77 17.77 -7.91 -6.48
N GLY A 78 17.80 -7.26 -7.63
CA GLY A 78 18.85 -6.33 -8.05
C GLY A 78 18.37 -4.90 -8.27
N CYS A 79 19.33 -4.00 -8.46
CA CYS A 79 19.10 -2.64 -8.95
C CYS A 79 18.61 -2.64 -10.41
N SER A 80 18.16 -1.48 -10.89
CA SER A 80 17.70 -1.28 -12.26
C SER A 80 16.59 -2.26 -12.69
N SER A 81 15.70 -2.57 -11.76
CA SER A 81 14.67 -3.59 -11.89
C SER A 81 13.24 -3.04 -11.87
N ALA A 82 13.06 -1.73 -11.71
CA ALA A 82 11.75 -1.07 -11.76
C ALA A 82 10.99 -1.44 -13.04
N ALA A 83 9.80 -2.03 -12.87
CA ALA A 83 9.05 -2.62 -13.97
C ALA A 83 8.38 -1.55 -14.84
N TYR A 84 8.12 -1.86 -16.11
CA TYR A 84 7.25 -1.03 -16.94
C TYR A 84 5.77 -1.17 -16.49
N PRO A 85 4.98 -0.08 -16.40
CA PRO A 85 5.31 1.31 -16.70
C PRO A 85 5.81 2.12 -15.49
N SER A 86 5.96 1.50 -14.32
CA SER A 86 6.37 2.20 -13.08
C SER A 86 7.73 2.93 -13.20
N HIS A 87 8.61 2.51 -14.11
CA HIS A 87 9.88 3.20 -14.33
C HIS A 87 9.75 4.54 -15.09
N LEU A 88 8.58 4.87 -15.62
CA LEU A 88 8.35 6.08 -16.40
C LEU A 88 8.26 7.31 -15.50
N ARG A 89 8.65 8.47 -16.03
CA ARG A 89 8.54 9.77 -15.33
C ARG A 89 7.10 10.15 -15.02
N ASP A 90 6.19 9.83 -15.93
CA ASP A 90 4.84 10.40 -15.93
C ASP A 90 3.85 9.61 -15.06
N VAL A 91 4.35 8.64 -14.28
CA VAL A 91 3.60 7.88 -13.26
C VAL A 91 4.26 7.96 -11.88
N ILE A 92 3.43 7.83 -10.84
CA ILE A 92 3.91 7.68 -9.46
C ILE A 92 4.15 6.20 -9.19
N ALA A 93 5.40 5.82 -9.01
CA ALA A 93 5.84 4.47 -8.70
C ALA A 93 6.01 4.29 -7.20
N VAL A 94 5.47 3.19 -6.67
CA VAL A 94 5.40 2.95 -5.23
C VAL A 94 6.15 1.66 -4.87
N GLY A 95 7.19 1.79 -4.04
CA GLY A 95 7.90 0.68 -3.41
C GLY A 95 7.15 0.11 -2.20
N ALA A 96 7.52 -1.11 -1.79
CA ALA A 96 6.88 -1.77 -0.65
C ALA A 96 7.80 -1.83 0.57
N THR A 97 7.30 -1.41 1.73
CA THR A 97 7.94 -1.65 3.03
C THR A 97 7.17 -2.67 3.87
N ASP A 98 7.84 -3.22 4.87
CA ASP A 98 7.22 -4.02 5.92
C ASP A 98 6.76 -3.18 7.12
N LYS A 99 6.30 -3.87 8.17
CA LYS A 99 5.75 -3.25 9.39
C LYS A 99 6.81 -2.53 10.25
N ASP A 100 8.08 -2.85 10.04
CA ASP A 100 9.23 -2.31 10.75
C ASP A 100 9.95 -1.27 9.89
N ASP A 101 9.35 -0.88 8.75
CA ASP A 101 9.90 0.07 7.77
C ASP A 101 11.16 -0.40 7.05
N GLY A 102 11.40 -1.71 7.02
CA GLY A 102 12.34 -2.33 6.10
C GLY A 102 11.78 -2.39 4.69
N LEU A 103 12.64 -2.25 3.69
CA LEU A 103 12.24 -2.50 2.30
C LEU A 103 11.88 -3.98 2.13
N MET A 104 10.75 -4.28 1.49
CA MET A 104 10.41 -5.65 1.12
C MET A 104 11.52 -6.22 0.23
N ILE A 105 12.07 -7.38 0.58
CA ILE A 105 13.22 -8.00 -0.10
C ILE A 105 13.07 -8.08 -1.62
N GLY A 106 11.87 -8.42 -2.11
CA GLY A 106 11.55 -8.52 -3.52
C GLY A 106 11.00 -7.25 -4.17
N SER A 107 11.01 -6.10 -3.50
CA SER A 107 10.59 -4.82 -4.10
C SER A 107 11.58 -4.45 -5.20
N CYS A 108 11.07 -4.18 -6.40
CA CYS A 108 11.93 -3.69 -7.48
C CYS A 108 12.49 -2.31 -7.14
N LYS A 109 13.67 -2.04 -7.69
CA LYS A 109 14.54 -0.90 -7.36
C LYS A 109 14.93 -0.18 -8.63
N GLY A 110 15.16 1.11 -8.53
CA GLY A 110 15.77 1.90 -9.58
C GLY A 110 17.28 1.64 -9.71
N PRO A 111 17.98 2.46 -10.49
CA PRO A 111 17.42 3.53 -11.34
C PRO A 111 16.50 2.99 -12.44
N SER A 112 15.65 3.84 -13.01
CA SER A 112 14.93 3.48 -14.24
C SER A 112 15.93 3.24 -15.39
N PRO A 113 15.50 2.64 -16.51
CA PRO A 113 16.33 2.55 -17.72
C PRO A 113 16.82 3.91 -18.24
N THR A 114 16.13 5.01 -17.89
CA THR A 114 16.49 6.39 -18.25
C THR A 114 17.28 7.11 -17.15
N GLY A 115 17.70 6.42 -16.09
CA GLY A 115 18.48 6.99 -14.99
C GLY A 115 17.67 7.72 -13.92
N LEU A 116 16.34 7.70 -14.00
CA LEU A 116 15.48 8.33 -12.99
C LEU A 116 15.50 7.54 -11.69
N VAL A 117 15.44 8.25 -10.56
CA VAL A 117 15.21 7.61 -9.26
C VAL A 117 13.80 7.03 -9.24
N LYS A 118 13.71 5.71 -9.04
CA LYS A 118 12.46 4.97 -8.83
C LYS A 118 12.67 3.94 -7.70
N PRO A 119 11.66 3.65 -6.87
CA PRO A 119 10.32 4.24 -6.85
C PRO A 119 10.33 5.73 -6.48
N ASP A 120 9.21 6.45 -6.63
CA ASP A 120 9.13 7.86 -6.22
C ASP A 120 9.09 7.98 -4.68
N LEU A 121 8.40 7.04 -4.05
CA LEU A 121 8.30 6.83 -2.61
C LEU A 121 7.90 5.38 -2.34
N SER A 122 8.00 4.94 -1.09
CA SER A 122 7.53 3.63 -0.65
C SER A 122 6.33 3.74 0.30
N ALA A 123 5.58 2.66 0.44
CA ALA A 123 4.47 2.57 1.39
C ALA A 123 4.34 1.13 1.93
N PRO A 124 3.57 0.92 3.01
CA PRO A 124 3.36 -0.42 3.57
C PRO A 124 2.80 -1.39 2.52
N GLY A 125 3.55 -2.47 2.27
CA GLY A 125 3.22 -3.47 1.26
C GLY A 125 3.36 -4.91 1.73
N VAL A 126 3.91 -5.17 2.92
CA VAL A 126 4.06 -6.53 3.48
C VAL A 126 3.01 -6.80 4.56
N ALA A 127 2.39 -7.99 4.50
CA ALA A 127 1.38 -8.46 5.45
C ALA A 127 0.18 -7.50 5.62
N ILE A 128 -0.22 -6.85 4.53
CA ILE A 128 -1.36 -5.94 4.51
C ILE A 128 -2.65 -6.75 4.51
N ARG A 129 -3.42 -6.65 5.60
CA ARG A 129 -4.75 -7.27 5.69
C ARG A 129 -5.71 -6.54 4.76
N SER A 130 -6.25 -7.25 3.77
CA SER A 130 -7.22 -6.72 2.83
C SER A 130 -8.35 -7.71 2.58
N VAL A 131 -9.42 -7.24 1.95
CA VAL A 131 -10.56 -8.07 1.56
C VAL A 131 -10.12 -9.19 0.62
N SER A 132 -10.67 -10.37 0.82
CA SER A 132 -10.42 -11.55 0.00
C SER A 132 -11.61 -11.80 -0.91
N THR A 133 -11.37 -12.31 -2.11
CA THR A 133 -12.44 -12.73 -3.03
C THR A 133 -12.95 -14.15 -2.73
N LYS A 134 -12.56 -14.74 -1.60
CA LYS A 134 -12.98 -16.09 -1.19
C LYS A 134 -14.47 -16.14 -0.84
N ASP A 135 -14.95 -15.12 -0.12
CA ASP A 135 -16.35 -14.92 0.25
C ASP A 135 -16.57 -13.44 0.67
N ASN A 136 -17.80 -13.10 1.07
CA ASN A 136 -18.21 -11.71 1.34
C ASN A 136 -17.71 -11.12 2.68
N SER A 137 -17.09 -11.91 3.55
CA SER A 137 -16.61 -11.46 4.87
C SER A 137 -15.12 -11.74 5.09
N SER A 138 -14.47 -12.45 4.18
CA SER A 138 -13.09 -12.88 4.30
C SER A 138 -12.09 -11.74 4.14
N TYR A 139 -11.06 -11.78 4.98
CA TYR A 139 -9.86 -10.96 4.88
C TYR A 139 -8.64 -11.86 4.85
N MET A 140 -7.60 -11.43 4.15
CA MET A 140 -6.32 -12.13 4.19
C MET A 140 -5.14 -11.15 4.06
N PRO A 141 -4.00 -11.46 4.68
CA PRO A 141 -2.78 -10.71 4.46
C PRO A 141 -2.29 -10.92 3.02
N ARG A 142 -1.85 -9.84 2.38
CA ARG A 142 -1.20 -9.85 1.06
C ARG A 142 0.13 -9.10 1.13
N VAL A 143 0.98 -9.38 0.15
CA VAL A 143 2.35 -8.85 0.08
C VAL A 143 2.62 -8.34 -1.34
N GLY A 144 3.25 -7.17 -1.43
CA GLY A 144 3.79 -6.62 -2.66
C GLY A 144 3.62 -5.11 -2.80
N SER A 145 4.30 -4.53 -3.78
CA SER A 145 4.07 -3.15 -4.22
C SER A 145 2.62 -2.94 -4.68
N SER A 146 1.93 -4.00 -5.07
CA SER A 146 0.50 -4.05 -5.37
C SER A 146 -0.38 -3.64 -4.19
N MET A 147 0.09 -3.83 -2.95
CA MET A 147 -0.57 -3.42 -1.70
C MET A 147 -0.06 -2.05 -1.23
N ALA A 148 1.16 -1.67 -1.58
CA ALA A 148 1.71 -0.34 -1.27
C ALA A 148 1.08 0.77 -2.14
N SER A 149 0.93 0.55 -3.44
CA SER A 149 0.38 1.53 -4.38
C SER A 149 -1.03 2.05 -4.01
N PRO A 150 -2.01 1.24 -3.55
CA PRO A 150 -3.31 1.76 -3.13
C PRO A 150 -3.25 2.61 -1.85
N HIS A 151 -2.25 2.45 -0.97
CA HIS A 151 -2.08 3.37 0.16
C HIS A 151 -1.75 4.78 -0.34
N VAL A 152 -0.84 4.88 -1.31
CA VAL A 152 -0.47 6.17 -1.93
C VAL A 152 -1.66 6.73 -2.71
N ALA A 153 -2.38 5.92 -3.48
CA ALA A 153 -3.57 6.38 -4.20
C ALA A 153 -4.66 6.90 -3.25
N GLY A 154 -4.86 6.26 -2.09
CA GLY A 154 -5.76 6.75 -1.04
C GLY A 154 -5.31 8.08 -0.44
N ALA A 155 -4.02 8.23 -0.14
CA ALA A 155 -3.47 9.50 0.33
C ALA A 155 -3.63 10.62 -0.71
N ILE A 156 -3.38 10.34 -1.98
CA ILE A 156 -3.64 11.28 -3.09
C ILE A 156 -5.12 11.67 -3.14
N ALA A 157 -6.04 10.71 -3.00
CA ALA A 157 -7.47 11.02 -2.97
C ALA A 157 -7.83 11.95 -1.81
N LEU A 158 -7.25 11.76 -0.62
CA LEU A 158 -7.42 12.68 0.51
C LEU A 158 -6.84 14.06 0.21
N MET A 159 -5.63 14.12 -0.34
CA MET A 159 -4.98 15.38 -0.74
C MET A 159 -5.85 16.14 -1.74
N LEU A 160 -6.39 15.48 -2.75
CA LEU A 160 -7.26 16.08 -3.77
C LEU A 160 -8.64 16.44 -3.23
N SER A 161 -9.11 15.78 -2.16
CA SER A 161 -10.33 16.19 -1.47
C SER A 161 -10.13 17.46 -0.65
N ALA A 162 -8.93 17.66 -0.08
CA ALA A 162 -8.58 18.87 0.66
C ALA A 162 -8.14 20.02 -0.26
N HIS A 163 -7.49 19.69 -1.37
CA HIS A 163 -6.93 20.60 -2.36
C HIS A 163 -7.34 20.17 -3.79
N PRO A 164 -8.59 20.43 -4.20
CA PRO A 164 -9.10 20.01 -5.50
C PRO A 164 -8.31 20.57 -6.69
N GLU A 165 -7.63 21.70 -6.51
CA GLU A 165 -6.80 22.40 -7.49
C GLU A 165 -5.46 21.70 -7.78
N TYR A 166 -5.02 20.77 -6.92
CA TYR A 166 -3.73 20.11 -7.10
C TYR A 166 -3.67 19.28 -8.38
N ASN A 167 -2.64 19.55 -9.19
CA ASN A 167 -2.28 18.73 -10.34
C ASN A 167 -1.27 17.64 -9.94
N TYR A 168 -0.89 16.79 -10.90
CA TYR A 168 0.06 15.70 -10.65
C TYR A 168 1.38 16.18 -10.03
N ASP A 169 1.99 17.25 -10.55
CA ASP A 169 3.33 17.66 -10.15
C ASP A 169 3.31 18.21 -8.72
N GLN A 170 2.26 18.96 -8.37
CA GLN A 170 2.02 19.42 -7.00
C GLN A 170 1.80 18.26 -6.03
N VAL A 171 0.98 17.27 -6.42
CA VAL A 171 0.76 16.06 -5.61
C VAL A 171 2.07 15.29 -5.41
N LEU A 172 2.81 15.03 -6.48
CA LEU A 172 4.07 14.28 -6.41
C LEU A 172 5.11 15.04 -5.56
N ALA A 173 5.24 16.35 -5.73
CA ALA A 173 6.12 17.17 -4.90
C ALA A 173 5.75 17.05 -3.41
N LYS A 174 4.47 17.20 -3.06
CA LYS A 174 4.03 17.08 -1.66
C LYS A 174 4.20 15.69 -1.08
N LEU A 175 3.96 14.63 -1.86
CA LEU A 175 4.25 13.26 -1.44
C LEU A 175 5.75 13.05 -1.13
N ARG A 176 6.64 13.61 -1.96
CA ARG A 176 8.09 13.50 -1.77
C ARG A 176 8.58 14.33 -0.58
N GLU A 177 8.16 15.58 -0.48
CA GLU A 177 8.52 16.48 0.63
C GLU A 177 8.04 15.96 1.99
N SER A 178 6.89 15.30 2.03
CA SER A 178 6.29 14.80 3.27
C SER A 178 6.72 13.37 3.64
N ALA A 179 7.52 12.70 2.81
CA ALA A 179 7.93 11.33 3.02
C ALA A 179 8.76 11.19 4.32
N ALA A 180 8.45 10.15 5.10
CA ALA A 180 9.14 9.82 6.33
C ALA A 180 10.38 8.97 6.03
N THR A 181 11.53 9.42 6.51
CA THR A 181 12.82 8.73 6.33
C THR A 181 13.42 8.21 7.63
N LYS A 182 13.06 8.81 8.78
CA LYS A 182 13.69 8.53 10.08
C LYS A 182 13.49 7.10 10.58
N SER A 183 12.32 6.51 10.34
CA SER A 183 11.98 5.17 10.82
C SER A 183 12.44 4.05 9.88
N LEU A 184 12.88 4.39 8.66
CA LEU A 184 13.27 3.40 7.65
C LEU A 184 14.46 2.58 8.13
N GLN A 185 14.42 1.27 7.83
CA GLN A 185 15.49 0.35 8.15
C GLN A 185 16.34 0.14 6.89
N PRO A 186 17.56 0.72 6.84
CA PRO A 186 18.45 0.54 5.72
C PRO A 186 18.89 -0.92 5.65
N SER A 187 18.93 -1.46 4.43
CA SER A 187 19.46 -2.78 4.13
C SER A 187 20.97 -2.78 3.90
N GLY A 188 21.57 -1.58 3.75
CA GLY A 188 22.98 -1.41 3.38
C GLY A 188 23.24 -1.64 1.88
N TYR A 189 22.19 -1.70 1.06
CA TYR A 189 22.30 -1.81 -0.39
C TYR A 189 22.54 -0.44 -1.03
N GLU A 190 23.35 -0.44 -2.08
CA GLU A 190 23.57 0.72 -2.94
C GLU A 190 23.01 0.41 -4.34
N CYS A 191 22.26 1.35 -4.92
CA CYS A 191 21.80 1.25 -6.30
C CYS A 191 21.99 2.58 -7.01
N GLY A 192 22.59 2.54 -8.19
CA GLY A 192 22.88 3.74 -8.98
C GLY A 192 23.85 4.69 -8.28
N GLY A 193 24.78 4.17 -7.46
CA GLY A 193 25.76 4.99 -6.74
C GLY A 193 25.21 5.69 -5.48
N THR A 194 23.98 5.38 -5.07
CA THR A 194 23.33 6.04 -3.92
C THR A 194 22.99 4.98 -2.84
N PRO A 195 23.54 5.11 -1.63
CA PRO A 195 23.18 4.29 -0.48
C PRO A 195 21.71 4.48 -0.12
N ASP A 196 21.08 3.43 0.43
CA ASP A 196 19.67 3.45 0.86
C ASP A 196 19.38 4.35 2.09
N THR A 197 20.41 5.01 2.64
CA THR A 197 20.34 6.02 3.71
C THR A 197 20.30 7.46 3.20
N VAL A 198 20.63 7.71 1.93
CA VAL A 198 20.62 9.05 1.32
C VAL A 198 19.34 9.20 0.50
N PHE A 199 18.58 10.28 0.67
CA PHE A 199 17.28 10.43 0.00
C PHE A 199 17.28 11.62 -0.98
N PRO A 200 16.60 11.52 -2.14
CA PRO A 200 15.91 10.31 -2.63
C PRO A 200 16.91 9.23 -3.11
N ASN A 201 16.54 7.96 -3.01
CA ASN A 201 17.33 6.83 -3.52
C ASN A 201 16.51 5.82 -4.32
N ASN A 202 17.21 4.89 -4.95
CA ASN A 202 16.66 3.87 -5.84
C ASN A 202 15.96 2.70 -5.12
N GLN A 203 15.87 2.72 -3.79
CA GLN A 203 15.25 1.67 -2.98
C GLN A 203 13.91 2.14 -2.40
N PHE A 204 13.94 3.26 -1.67
CA PHE A 204 12.81 3.84 -0.96
C PHE A 204 12.21 5.06 -1.67
N GLY A 205 12.82 5.54 -2.75
CA GLY A 205 12.46 6.81 -3.36
C GLY A 205 12.77 7.96 -2.40
N SER A 206 11.80 8.84 -2.18
CA SER A 206 11.93 9.95 -1.23
C SER A 206 11.71 9.53 0.23
N GLY A 207 11.32 8.26 0.47
CA GLY A 207 11.03 7.72 1.80
C GLY A 207 9.68 7.02 1.86
N ARG A 208 9.18 6.74 3.07
CA ARG A 208 7.86 6.12 3.27
C ARG A 208 6.74 7.18 3.26
N LEU A 209 5.62 6.87 2.64
CA LEU A 209 4.39 7.69 2.69
C LEU A 209 4.05 8.12 4.12
N SER A 210 3.81 9.41 4.31
CA SER A 210 3.18 9.97 5.51
C SER A 210 1.95 10.78 5.11
N ALA A 211 0.77 10.18 5.16
CA ALA A 211 -0.47 10.84 4.76
C ALA A 211 -0.77 12.08 5.61
N ALA A 212 -0.51 12.03 6.92
CA ALA A 212 -0.70 13.18 7.81
C ALA A 212 0.17 14.37 7.40
N LYS A 213 1.48 14.17 7.20
CA LYS A 213 2.40 15.22 6.77
C LYS A 213 2.03 15.76 5.38
N ALA A 214 1.61 14.88 4.46
CA ALA A 214 1.17 15.28 3.12
C ALA A 214 -0.08 16.18 3.13
N LEU A 215 -0.91 16.07 4.17
CA LEU A 215 -2.11 16.88 4.41
C LEU A 215 -1.85 18.07 5.35
N GLY A 216 -0.61 18.32 5.76
CA GLY A 216 -0.27 19.37 6.73
C GLY A 216 -0.83 19.13 8.14
N LEU A 217 -1.28 17.90 8.42
CA LEU A 217 -1.74 17.51 9.75
C LEU A 217 -0.53 17.29 10.66
N PRO A 218 -0.64 17.60 11.96
CA PRO A 218 0.41 17.24 12.92
C PRO A 218 0.65 15.74 12.80
N ALA A 219 1.90 15.38 12.51
CA ALA A 219 2.29 13.98 12.61
C ALA A 219 2.04 13.59 14.06
N GLN A 220 1.09 12.68 14.29
CA GLN A 220 1.13 11.90 15.53
C GLN A 220 2.54 11.30 15.53
N ASP A 221 3.36 11.72 16.49
CA ASP A 221 4.75 11.28 16.55
C ASP A 221 4.80 9.79 16.31
N GLU A 222 5.87 9.35 15.63
CA GLU A 222 6.24 7.96 15.39
C GLU A 222 6.57 7.26 16.72
N ALA A 223 5.79 7.50 17.77
CA ALA A 223 5.78 6.77 19.00
C ALA A 223 5.64 5.29 18.62
N PRO A 224 6.53 4.41 19.13
CA PRO A 224 6.43 2.99 18.87
C PRO A 224 5.00 2.59 19.18
N ARG A 225 4.33 1.94 18.21
CA ARG A 225 2.96 1.43 18.37
C ARG A 225 2.87 0.83 19.76
N GLN A 226 2.22 1.54 20.68
CA GLN A 226 2.04 1.05 22.03
C GLN A 226 1.30 -0.28 21.84
N LYS A 227 1.83 -1.36 22.43
CA LYS A 227 1.05 -2.59 22.54
C LYS A 227 -0.12 -2.25 23.44
N VAL A 228 -1.21 -1.75 22.84
CA VAL A 228 -2.44 -1.47 23.56
C VAL A 228 -2.96 -2.83 23.98
N ASP A 229 -3.00 -3.09 25.27
CA ASP A 229 -3.71 -4.25 25.80
C ASP A 229 -5.19 -4.04 25.46
N PRO A 230 -5.78 -4.86 24.57
CA PRO A 230 -7.18 -4.69 24.16
C PRO A 230 -8.15 -4.73 25.34
N CYS A 231 -7.72 -5.31 26.46
CA CYS A 231 -8.50 -5.41 27.69
C CYS A 231 -8.44 -4.17 28.58
N ALA A 232 -7.49 -3.26 28.39
CA ALA A 232 -7.39 -2.06 29.22
C ALA A 232 -8.50 -1.02 28.97
N GLN A 233 -9.29 -1.20 27.90
CA GLN A 233 -10.32 -0.26 27.47
C GLN A 233 -11.74 -0.87 27.42
N MET A 234 -11.93 -2.09 27.94
CA MET A 234 -13.23 -2.79 27.92
C MET A 234 -13.67 -3.18 29.33
N PRO A 235 -15.00 -3.23 29.61
CA PRO A 235 -15.52 -3.81 30.83
C PRO A 235 -15.11 -5.28 30.97
N ASP A 236 -14.69 -5.71 32.16
CA ASP A 236 -14.05 -7.01 32.44
C ASP A 236 -14.76 -8.22 31.82
N ARG A 237 -16.09 -8.20 31.76
CA ARG A 237 -16.94 -9.25 31.18
C ARG A 237 -16.71 -9.57 29.69
N PHE A 238 -16.00 -8.72 28.95
CA PHE A 238 -15.71 -8.92 27.52
C PHE A 238 -14.23 -9.22 27.23
N CYS A 239 -13.37 -9.17 28.24
CA CYS A 239 -11.95 -9.45 28.08
C CYS A 239 -11.66 -10.94 28.30
N VAL A 240 -11.41 -11.69 27.22
CA VAL A 240 -10.81 -13.03 27.32
C VAL A 240 -9.30 -12.86 27.19
N GLN A 241 -8.60 -12.74 28.33
CA GLN A 241 -7.13 -12.68 28.34
C GLN A 241 -6.54 -13.99 27.79
N ALA A 242 -5.72 -13.89 26.75
CA ALA A 242 -4.92 -15.02 26.29
C ALA A 242 -3.94 -15.45 27.40
N ALA A 243 -3.94 -16.75 27.74
CA ALA A 243 -3.07 -17.31 28.76
C ALA A 243 -1.59 -16.98 28.47
N LYS A 244 -0.89 -16.45 29.49
CA LYS A 244 0.53 -16.11 29.39
C LYS A 244 1.36 -17.41 29.53
N CYS A 245 1.69 -18.05 28.42
CA CYS A 245 2.63 -19.18 28.44
C CYS A 245 4.05 -18.60 28.47
N LEU A 246 4.74 -18.73 29.62
CA LEU A 246 6.15 -18.37 29.74
C LEU A 246 7.01 -19.43 29.06
N TRP A 247 7.95 -18.98 28.22
CA TRP A 247 8.97 -19.83 27.61
C TRP A 247 10.20 -19.85 28.52
N ASP A 248 10.55 -21.03 29.04
CA ASP A 248 11.79 -21.24 29.81
C ASP A 248 12.90 -21.66 28.85
N ALA A 249 13.83 -20.74 28.60
CA ALA A 249 14.94 -20.94 27.68
C ALA A 249 15.98 -21.97 28.19
N THR A 250 15.97 -22.35 29.47
CA THR A 250 16.95 -23.29 30.02
C THR A 250 16.60 -24.77 29.76
N GLN A 251 15.34 -25.09 29.48
CA GLN A 251 14.89 -26.48 29.30
C GLN A 251 14.32 -26.82 27.91
N GLY A 252 14.31 -25.86 26.97
CA GLY A 252 13.90 -26.10 25.58
C GLY A 252 12.47 -26.62 25.38
N ARG A 253 11.55 -26.40 26.34
CA ARG A 253 10.14 -26.81 26.28
C ARG A 253 9.20 -25.69 26.78
N ARG A 254 7.96 -25.67 26.28
CA ARG A 254 6.92 -24.73 26.73
C ARG A 254 6.62 -24.95 28.23
N GLY A 255 6.74 -23.91 29.04
CA GLY A 255 6.31 -23.93 30.44
C GLY A 255 4.79 -24.11 30.56
N LYS A 256 4.33 -24.67 31.69
CA LYS A 256 2.88 -24.86 31.96
C LYS A 256 2.14 -23.52 31.88
N CYS A 257 1.12 -23.45 31.04
CA CYS A 257 0.23 -22.29 30.99
C CYS A 257 -0.72 -22.38 32.19
N VAL A 258 -0.62 -21.43 33.12
CA VAL A 258 -1.50 -21.37 34.30
C VAL A 258 -2.63 -20.36 34.00
N PRO A 259 -3.91 -20.77 34.03
CA PRO A 259 -5.01 -19.82 33.96
C PRO A 259 -5.02 -18.97 35.24
N ARG A 260 -5.21 -17.65 35.09
CA ARG A 260 -5.43 -16.76 36.24
C ARG A 260 -6.87 -17.00 36.74
N PRO A 261 -7.13 -17.14 38.06
CA PRO A 261 -8.48 -17.40 38.53
C PRO A 261 -9.37 -16.19 38.25
N THR A 262 -10.50 -16.41 37.58
CA THR A 262 -11.63 -15.47 37.52
C THR A 262 -12.53 -15.76 38.71
N SER A 263 -12.55 -14.88 39.71
CA SER A 263 -13.57 -14.90 40.75
C SER A 263 -14.81 -14.18 40.23
N ILE A 264 -15.80 -14.90 39.70
CA ILE A 264 -17.18 -14.42 39.64
C ILE A 264 -18.09 -15.64 39.85
N ASP A 265 -19.00 -15.45 40.80
CA ASP A 265 -19.92 -16.43 41.40
C ASP A 265 -20.83 -17.17 40.42
N GLU A 266 -21.22 -18.37 40.86
CA GLU A 266 -22.34 -19.17 40.36
C GLU A 266 -23.64 -18.38 40.46
N ASP A 267 -24.33 -18.19 39.32
CA ASP A 267 -25.78 -18.16 39.13
C ASP A 267 -26.13 -17.26 37.93
N ASP A 268 -26.47 -17.88 36.79
CA ASP A 268 -27.74 -17.66 36.07
C ASP A 268 -27.74 -18.50 34.78
N ASP A 269 -28.63 -19.48 34.77
CA ASP A 269 -29.02 -20.26 33.61
C ASP A 269 -29.58 -19.35 32.50
N ARG A 270 -29.10 -19.53 31.25
CA ARG A 270 -29.96 -19.83 30.08
C ARG A 270 -29.17 -19.93 28.75
N PRO A 271 -29.51 -20.90 27.88
CA PRO A 271 -28.86 -21.10 26.58
C PRO A 271 -29.66 -20.45 25.45
N ILE A 272 -29.03 -19.70 24.54
CA ILE A 272 -29.64 -19.41 23.23
C ILE A 272 -28.57 -19.44 22.13
N TRP A 273 -28.64 -20.49 21.30
CA TRP A 273 -28.14 -20.52 19.94
C TRP A 273 -29.21 -19.95 19.00
N SER A 274 -28.80 -19.02 18.13
CA SER A 274 -29.36 -18.81 16.78
C SER A 274 -28.42 -17.89 16.00
#